data_AF-A0A9D8MB69-F1
#
_entry.id   AF-A0A9D8MB69-F1
#
_cell.length_a   1.000
_cell.length_b   1.000
_cell.length_c   1.000
_cell.angle_alpha   90.00
_cell.angle_beta   90.00
_cell.angle_gamma   90.00
#
_symmetry.space_group_name_H-M   'P 1'
#
loop_
_entity.id
_entity.type
_entity.pdbx_description
1 polymer ?
#
loop_
_entity_poly.entity_id
_entity_poly.type
_entity_poly.pdbx_seq_one_letter_code
_entity_poly.pdbx_strand_id
1 'polypeptide(L)' 'MRQTVKIIRKVDIEKQYEHALRLELDYELASLYSAMQENDTKEMERCKKRLKEIQDELNGLHAYA' A
#
# COMPACT_ATOMS: atom_id res chain seq x y z
N MET A 1 7.36 -29.73 21.93
CA MET A 1 7.53 -28.99 20.66
C MET A 1 6.18 -28.49 20.16
N ARG A 2 5.81 -27.22 20.41
CA ARG A 2 4.48 -26.70 20.01
C ARG A 2 4.39 -25.16 19.91
N GLN A 3 5.47 -24.48 19.51
CA GLN A 3 5.46 -23.01 19.37
C GLN A 3 5.86 -22.50 17.98
N THR A 4 6.42 -23.33 17.12
CA THR A 4 6.92 -22.94 15.79
C THR A 4 5.83 -22.61 14.77
N VAL A 5 4.62 -23.15 14.92
CA VAL A 5 3.54 -22.99 13.91
C VAL A 5 2.93 -21.58 13.88
N LYS A 6 2.97 -20.84 15.01
CA LYS A 6 2.36 -19.49 15.06
C LYS A 6 3.20 -18.42 14.36
N ILE A 7 4.51 -18.61 14.23
CA ILE A 7 5.43 -17.62 13.66
C ILE A 7 5.33 -17.62 12.14
N ILE A 8 5.22 -18.81 11.51
CA ILE A 8 5.12 -18.97 10.05
C ILE A 8 3.89 -18.22 9.51
N ARG A 9 2.75 -18.29 10.22
CA ARG A 9 1.50 -17.68 9.78
C ARG A 9 1.50 -16.14 9.85
N LYS A 10 2.33 -15.51 10.70
CA LYS A 10 2.45 -14.05 10.77
C LYS A 10 3.22 -13.47 9.57
N VAL A 11 4.30 -14.13 9.17
CA VAL A 11 5.14 -13.69 8.04
C VAL A 11 4.37 -13.74 6.72
N ASP A 12 3.49 -14.74 6.53
CA ASP A 12 2.64 -14.81 5.34
C ASP A 12 1.57 -13.69 5.31
N ILE A 13 1.05 -13.29 6.47
CA ILE A 13 0.05 -12.20 6.56
C ILE A 13 0.70 -10.84 6.25
N GLU A 14 1.90 -10.57 6.77
CA GLU A 14 2.63 -9.33 6.48
C GLU A 14 2.96 -9.22 4.99
N LYS A 15 3.40 -10.30 4.35
CA LYS A 15 3.63 -10.34 2.90
C LYS A 15 2.34 -10.12 2.10
N GLN A 16 1.23 -10.72 2.52
CA GLN A 16 -0.06 -10.49 1.85
C GLN A 16 -0.54 -9.05 2.00
N TYR A 17 -0.32 -8.45 3.18
CA TYR A 17 -0.64 -7.04 3.43
C TYR A 17 0.23 -6.11 2.57
N GLU A 18 1.54 -6.35 2.48
CA GLU A 18 2.43 -5.61 1.58
C GLU A 18 1.97 -5.72 0.12
N HIS A 19 1.61 -6.92 -0.33
CA HIS A 19 1.07 -7.11 -1.68
C HIS A 19 -0.23 -6.35 -1.92
N ALA A 20 -1.14 -6.33 -0.94
CA ALA A 20 -2.39 -5.57 -1.04
C ALA A 20 -2.12 -4.06 -1.13
N LEU A 21 -1.22 -3.54 -0.30
CA LEU A 21 -0.82 -2.13 -0.36
C LEU A 21 -0.17 -1.75 -1.69
N ARG A 22 0.68 -2.62 -2.26
CA ARG A 22 1.27 -2.40 -3.60
C ARG A 22 0.19 -2.38 -4.68
N LEU A 23 -0.82 -3.24 -4.59
CA LEU A 23 -1.94 -3.24 -5.52
C LEU A 23 -2.78 -1.96 -5.41
N GLU A 24 -3.04 -1.49 -4.18
CA GLU A 24 -3.76 -0.23 -3.94
C GLU A 24 -2.95 0.98 -4.46
N LEU A 25 -1.62 0.95 -4.30
CA LEU A 25 -0.70 1.95 -4.83
C LEU A 25 -0.77 2.01 -6.37
N ASP A 26 -0.72 0.86 -7.05
CA ASP A 26 -0.84 0.79 -8.51
C ASP A 26 -2.19 1.33 -9.00
N TYR A 27 -3.27 1.02 -8.29
CA TYR A 27 -4.61 1.53 -8.60
C TYR A 27 -4.70 3.06 -8.43
N GLU A 28 -4.18 3.61 -7.33
CA GLU A 28 -4.18 5.06 -7.08
C GLU A 28 -3.28 5.80 -8.07
N LEU A 29 -2.16 5.20 -8.51
CA LEU A 29 -1.32 5.77 -9.57
C LEU A 29 -2.05 5.82 -10.92
N ALA A 30 -2.80 4.78 -11.28
CA ALA A 30 -3.62 4.77 -12.50
C ALA A 30 -4.75 5.82 -12.43
N SER A 31 -5.35 5.98 -11.25
CA SER A 31 -6.38 7.00 -10.99
C SER A 31 -5.79 8.41 -11.08
N LEU A 32 -4.61 8.64 -10.49
CA LEU A 32 -3.88 9.90 -10.59
C LEU A 32 -3.53 10.23 -12.04
N TYR A 33 -3.05 9.25 -12.81
CA TYR A 33 -2.75 9.45 -14.23
C TYR A 33 -3.99 9.92 -15.00
N SER A 34 -5.14 9.28 -14.76
CA SER A 34 -6.42 9.66 -15.39
C SER A 34 -6.84 11.07 -14.98
N ALA A 35 -6.77 11.40 -13.69
CA ALA A 35 -7.07 12.75 -13.18
C ALA A 35 -6.14 13.81 -13.77
N MET A 36 -4.86 13.47 -14.00
CA MET A 36 -3.91 14.35 -14.69
C MET A 36 -4.27 14.57 -16.16
N GLN A 37 -4.78 13.55 -16.86
CA GLN A 37 -5.26 13.72 -18.24
C GLN A 37 -6.49 14.64 -18.29
N GLU A 38 -7.39 14.52 -17.32
CA GLU A 38 -8.61 15.32 -17.22
C GLU A 38 -8.39 16.71 -16.58
N ASN A 39 -7.18 17.01 -16.10
CA ASN A 39 -6.85 18.21 -15.30
C ASN A 39 -7.76 18.38 -14.07
N ASP A 40 -8.26 17.28 -13.50
CA ASP A 40 -9.04 17.32 -12.27
C ASP A 40 -8.09 17.49 -11.07
N THR A 41 -7.82 18.74 -10.73
CA THR A 41 -6.93 19.11 -9.62
C THR A 41 -7.42 18.59 -8.27
N LYS A 42 -8.73 18.40 -8.08
CA LYS A 42 -9.29 17.90 -6.83
C LYS A 42 -9.01 16.40 -6.67
N GLU A 43 -9.23 15.62 -7.72
CA GLU A 43 -8.91 14.20 -7.71
C GLU A 43 -7.39 13.97 -7.69
N MET A 44 -6.60 14.80 -8.35
CA MET A 44 -5.14 14.74 -8.27
C MET A 44 -4.64 14.89 -6.82
N GLU A 45 -5.13 15.88 -6.07
CA GLU A 45 -4.73 16.09 -4.68
C GLU A 45 -5.22 14.96 -3.76
N ARG A 46 -6.42 14.42 -4.03
CA ARG A 46 -6.94 13.24 -3.32
C ARG A 46 -6.06 12.00 -3.54
N CYS A 47 -5.73 11.69 -4.80
CA CYS A 47 -4.89 10.54 -5.14
C CYS A 47 -3.48 10.69 -4.54
N LYS A 48 -2.86 11.89 -4.63
CA LYS A 48 -1.54 12.15 -4.01
C LYS A 48 -1.56 11.96 -2.50
N LYS A 49 -2.62 12.41 -1.82
CA LYS A 49 -2.77 12.21 -0.38
C LYS A 49 -2.86 10.71 -0.06
N ARG A 50 -3.65 9.97 -0.81
CA ARG A 50 -3.81 8.51 -0.63
C ARG A 50 -2.52 7.75 -0.90
N LEU A 51 -1.79 8.10 -1.96
CA LEU A 51 -0.48 7.53 -2.28
C LEU A 51 0.53 7.75 -1.14
N LYS A 52 0.49 8.92 -0.49
CA LYS A 52 1.35 9.21 0.65
C LYS A 52 0.99 8.35 1.88
N GLU A 53 -0.30 8.17 2.16
CA GLU A 53 -0.76 7.26 3.24
C GLU A 53 -0.26 5.83 3.00
N ILE A 54 -0.42 5.31 1.79
CA ILE A 54 0.05 3.96 1.42
C ILE A 54 1.58 3.85 1.51
N GLN A 55 2.31 4.89 1.08
CA GLN A 55 3.76 4.94 1.19
C GLN A 55 4.21 4.92 2.67
N ASP A 56 3.55 5.67 3.54
CA ASP A 56 3.84 5.70 4.98
C ASP A 56 3.55 4.33 5.63
N GLU A 57 2.46 3.65 5.23
CA GLU A 57 2.15 2.29 5.69
C GLU A 57 3.19 1.25 5.22
N LEU A 58 3.60 1.29 3.94
CA LEU A 58 4.65 0.43 3.40
C LEU A 58 5.99 0.65 4.10
N ASN A 59 6.36 1.92 4.33
CA ASN A 59 7.57 2.28 5.08
C ASN A 59 7.49 1.78 6.53
N GLY A 60 6.31 1.86 7.16
CA GLY A 60 6.08 1.32 8.49
C GLY A 60 6.24 -0.20 8.56
N LEU A 61 5.79 -0.93 7.53
CA LEU A 61 6.02 -2.37 7.42
C LEU A 61 7.50 -2.70 7.26
N HIS A 62 8.20 -1.96 6.39
CA HIS A 62 9.62 -2.19 6.09
C HIS A 62 10.53 -1.77 7.24
N ALA A 63 10.14 -0.79 8.06
CA ALA A 63 10.89 -0.37 9.24
C ALA A 63 10.93 -1.42 10.37
N TYR A 64 10.06 -2.44 10.30
CA TYR A 64 9.99 -3.54 11.25
C TYR A 64 10.59 -4.86 10.72
N ALA A 65 11.04 -4.89 9.46
CA ALA A 65 11.65 -6.04 8.80
C ALA A 65 13.17 -6.10 9.01
#